data_AF-A0A6N8Z5M4-F1
#
_entry.id   AF-A0A6N8Z5M4-F1
#
_cell.length_a   1.000
_cell.length_b   1.000
_cell.length_c   1.000
_cell.angle_alpha   90.00
_cell.angle_beta   90.00
_cell.angle_gamma   90.00
#
_symmetry.space_group_name_H-M   'P 1'
#
loop_
_entity.id
_entity.type
_entity.pdbx_description
1 polymer ?
#
loop_
_entity_poly.entity_id
_entity_poly.type
_entity_poly.pdbx_seq_one_letter_code
_entity_poly.pdbx_strand_id
1 'polypeptide(L)'
;MMRTSSSYQIVSALPMTTASELPEPGVQSTEDRCQISRQLLIHAREELAAGSRLQAGEKAWGAVVQPMKAIAEQRGWPHKSHQDVREVATQVAMEFGFNPEQYDALSEAYWVGHQNFYENYHHVEELAAMIDKVEELIPYLVGLTSEPPRSFTITSNRQLRRLRRFTGDDSLEIGDTSPVGFSRNPLSP
;
A
#
# COMPACT_ATOMS: atom_id res chain seq x y z
N MET A 1 -15.15 -23.68 -25.13
CA MET A 1 -14.07 -22.77 -25.56
C MET A 1 -13.62 -21.98 -24.34
N MET A 2 -12.54 -22.42 -23.69
CA MET A 2 -11.95 -21.73 -22.54
C MET A 2 -11.05 -20.60 -23.07
N ARG A 3 -11.28 -19.37 -22.60
CA ARG A 3 -10.34 -18.26 -22.78
C ARG A 3 -9.28 -18.37 -21.69
N THR A 4 -8.04 -18.64 -22.07
CA THR A 4 -6.87 -18.50 -21.20
C THR A 4 -6.51 -17.02 -21.10
N SER A 5 -6.67 -16.43 -19.92
CA SER A 5 -6.20 -15.07 -19.63
C SER A 5 -4.68 -15.04 -19.61
N SER A 6 -4.11 -14.47 -20.67
CA SER A 6 -2.69 -14.19 -20.81
C SER A 6 -2.37 -12.85 -20.13
N SER A 7 -2.22 -12.90 -18.81
CA SER A 7 -1.72 -11.76 -18.00
C SER A 7 -0.29 -11.99 -17.51
N TYR A 8 0.20 -13.23 -17.56
CA TYR A 8 1.53 -13.64 -17.08
C TYR A 8 2.70 -13.14 -17.94
N GLN A 9 2.47 -12.67 -19.16
CA GLN A 9 3.57 -12.33 -20.07
C GLN A 9 4.16 -10.93 -19.90
N ILE A 10 3.52 -10.04 -19.13
CA ILE A 10 4.01 -8.66 -18.98
C ILE A 10 5.05 -8.55 -17.84
N VAL A 11 5.03 -9.45 -16.86
CA VAL A 11 5.95 -9.42 -15.70
C VAL A 11 7.32 -10.07 -16.02
N SER A 12 7.42 -10.84 -17.10
CA SER A 12 8.58 -11.69 -17.42
C SER A 12 9.77 -10.96 -18.09
N ALA A 13 9.69 -9.67 -18.38
CA ALA A 13 10.66 -8.99 -19.25
C ALA A 13 11.64 -8.03 -18.54
N LEU A 14 11.62 -7.94 -17.20
CA LEU A 14 12.58 -7.14 -16.44
C LEU A 14 13.52 -8.05 -15.64
N PRO A 15 14.82 -7.73 -15.55
CA PRO A 15 15.79 -8.58 -14.86
C PRO A 15 15.34 -8.82 -13.41
N MET A 16 15.31 -10.10 -13.02
CA MET A 16 15.09 -10.53 -11.63
C MET A 16 16.29 -10.08 -10.79
N THR A 17 16.21 -8.87 -10.26
CA THR A 17 17.13 -8.35 -9.25
C THR A 17 17.13 -9.31 -8.05
N THR A 18 18.30 -9.85 -7.71
CA THR A 18 18.44 -10.83 -6.62
C THR A 18 18.21 -10.18 -5.26
N ALA A 19 17.90 -10.95 -4.22
CA ALA A 19 17.68 -10.45 -2.85
C ALA A 19 18.86 -9.62 -2.27
N SER A 20 20.05 -9.70 -2.91
CA SER A 20 21.26 -8.95 -2.56
C SER A 20 21.31 -7.52 -3.12
N GLU A 21 20.36 -7.11 -3.95
CA GLU A 21 20.28 -5.77 -4.58
C GLU A 21 19.10 -4.95 -4.01
N LEU A 22 18.47 -5.41 -2.92
CA LEU A 22 17.50 -4.60 -2.19
C LEU A 22 18.22 -3.39 -1.57
N PRO A 23 17.70 -2.16 -1.75
CA PRO A 23 18.33 -0.98 -1.18
C PRO A 23 18.36 -1.07 0.34
N GLU A 24 19.54 -0.79 0.91
CA GLU A 24 19.81 -0.82 2.36
C GLU A 24 18.72 -0.06 3.15
N PRO A 25 18.36 -0.52 4.37
CA PRO A 25 17.38 0.16 5.20
C PRO A 25 17.82 1.60 5.50
N GLY A 26 17.16 2.56 4.85
CA GLY A 26 17.46 4.00 4.83
C GLY A 26 16.34 4.79 4.15
N VAL A 27 16.64 5.99 3.64
CA VAL A 27 15.69 6.75 2.80
C VAL A 27 15.60 6.06 1.44
N GLN A 28 14.61 5.18 1.29
CA GLN A 28 14.29 4.52 0.02
C GLN A 28 13.59 5.53 -0.89
N SER A 29 14.04 5.64 -2.14
CA SER A 29 13.33 6.43 -3.15
C SER A 29 11.96 5.81 -3.48
N THR A 30 11.10 6.56 -4.15
CA THR A 30 9.83 6.01 -4.67
C THR A 30 10.08 4.81 -5.60
N GLU A 31 11.12 4.85 -6.43
CA GLU A 31 11.48 3.77 -7.34
C GLU A 31 11.94 2.52 -6.56
N ASP A 32 12.79 2.70 -5.56
CA ASP A 32 13.24 1.64 -4.65
C ASP A 32 12.05 0.93 -4.00
N ARG A 33 11.09 1.71 -3.46
CA ARG A 33 9.88 1.16 -2.83
C ARG A 33 9.05 0.36 -3.82
N CYS A 34 8.88 0.85 -5.05
CA CYS A 34 8.17 0.12 -6.10
C CYS A 34 8.89 -1.17 -6.52
N GLN A 35 10.22 -1.18 -6.52
CA GLN A 35 11.02 -2.38 -6.80
C GLN A 35 10.90 -3.40 -5.67
N ILE A 36 11.08 -2.98 -4.42
CA ILE A 36 10.90 -3.82 -3.23
C ILE A 36 9.49 -4.42 -3.23
N SER A 37 8.46 -3.62 -3.54
CA SER A 37 7.07 -4.07 -3.64
C SER A 37 6.90 -5.28 -4.57
N ARG A 38 7.46 -5.20 -5.79
CA ARG A 38 7.41 -6.29 -6.77
C ARG A 38 8.15 -7.54 -6.29
N GLN A 39 9.33 -7.38 -5.72
CA GLN A 39 10.11 -8.51 -5.20
C GLN A 39 9.42 -9.21 -4.03
N LEU A 40 8.82 -8.44 -3.12
CA LEU A 40 8.05 -9.00 -2.01
C LEU A 40 6.86 -9.81 -2.50
N LEU A 41 6.20 -9.40 -3.59
CA LEU A 41 5.08 -10.12 -4.15
C LEU A 41 5.50 -11.48 -4.77
N ILE A 42 6.64 -11.49 -5.47
CA ILE A 42 7.25 -12.73 -5.98
C ILE A 42 7.58 -13.66 -4.81
N HIS A 43 8.27 -13.15 -3.79
CA HIS A 43 8.61 -13.94 -2.61
C HIS A 43 7.35 -14.44 -1.87
N ALA A 44 6.26 -13.68 -1.84
CA ALA A 44 5.00 -14.11 -1.23
C ALA A 44 4.46 -15.39 -1.89
N ARG A 45 4.55 -15.48 -3.23
CA ARG A 45 4.15 -16.68 -3.99
C ARG A 45 5.09 -17.85 -3.76
N GLU A 46 6.39 -17.60 -3.72
CA GLU A 46 7.41 -18.63 -3.44
C GLU A 46 7.22 -19.25 -2.05
N GLU A 47 7.00 -18.40 -1.03
CA GLU A 47 6.72 -18.84 0.34
C GLU A 47 5.40 -19.63 0.40
N LEU A 48 4.37 -19.20 -0.31
CA LEU A 48 3.09 -19.94 -0.38
C LEU A 48 3.29 -21.33 -1.00
N ALA A 49 4.02 -21.42 -2.11
CA ALA A 49 4.33 -22.67 -2.79
C ALA A 49 5.19 -23.61 -1.92
N ALA A 50 6.08 -23.04 -1.10
CA ALA A 50 6.86 -23.77 -0.10
C ALA A 50 6.07 -24.18 1.16
N GLY A 51 4.79 -23.78 1.27
CA GLY A 51 3.93 -24.06 2.42
C GLY A 51 4.15 -23.13 3.62
N SER A 52 4.96 -22.08 3.46
CA SER A 52 5.32 -21.09 4.47
C SER A 52 4.28 -19.97 4.54
N ARG A 53 3.12 -20.29 5.14
CA ARG A 53 1.94 -19.40 5.17
C ARG A 53 2.20 -18.06 5.85
N LEU A 54 2.93 -18.06 6.96
CA LEU A 54 3.24 -16.85 7.72
C LEU A 54 4.11 -15.88 6.91
N GLN A 55 5.14 -16.39 6.25
CA GLN A 55 6.01 -15.55 5.41
C GLN A 55 5.26 -15.09 4.17
N ALA A 56 4.47 -15.95 3.52
CA ALA A 56 3.67 -15.56 2.37
C ALA A 56 2.75 -14.36 2.69
N GLY A 57 2.04 -14.39 3.83
CA GLY A 57 1.20 -13.28 4.27
C GLY A 57 1.99 -12.00 4.57
N GLU A 58 3.11 -12.10 5.30
CA GLU A 58 3.93 -10.94 5.65
C GLU A 58 4.60 -10.31 4.42
N LYS A 59 5.07 -11.11 3.46
CA LYS A 59 5.62 -10.59 2.20
C LYS A 59 4.55 -9.90 1.36
N ALA A 60 3.35 -10.48 1.25
CA ALA A 60 2.23 -9.87 0.54
C ALA A 60 1.82 -8.52 1.16
N TRP A 61 1.75 -8.46 2.50
CA TRP A 61 1.52 -7.20 3.20
C TRP A 61 2.64 -6.19 2.94
N GLY A 62 3.89 -6.60 3.06
CA GLY A 62 5.04 -5.75 2.76
C GLY A 62 5.01 -5.20 1.33
N ALA A 63 4.54 -5.99 0.36
CA ALA A 63 4.39 -5.54 -1.03
C ALA A 63 3.43 -4.34 -1.14
N VAL A 64 2.35 -4.33 -0.37
CA VAL A 64 1.38 -3.22 -0.31
C VAL A 64 1.93 -2.00 0.46
N VAL A 65 2.66 -2.24 1.55
CA VAL A 65 3.19 -1.17 2.42
C VAL A 65 4.16 -0.27 1.68
N GLN A 66 4.99 -0.81 0.79
CA GLN A 66 6.03 -0.02 0.12
C GLN A 66 5.49 1.11 -0.76
N PRO A 67 4.59 0.89 -1.75
CA PRO A 67 4.02 1.98 -2.52
C PRO A 67 3.17 2.91 -1.66
N MET A 68 2.52 2.42 -0.59
CA MET A 68 1.82 3.27 0.38
C MET A 68 2.75 4.25 1.10
N LYS A 69 3.94 3.79 1.50
CA LYS A 69 4.96 4.68 2.08
C LYS A 69 5.43 5.74 1.08
N ALA A 70 5.63 5.36 -0.19
CA ALA A 70 5.99 6.33 -1.23
C ALA A 70 4.90 7.40 -1.44
N ILE A 71 3.63 6.96 -1.53
CA ILE A 71 2.46 7.85 -1.61
C ILE A 71 2.43 8.82 -0.43
N ALA A 72 2.66 8.32 0.79
CA ALA A 72 2.63 9.10 2.01
C ALA A 72 3.78 10.12 2.07
N GLU A 73 5.00 9.73 1.70
CA GLU A 73 6.16 10.62 1.63
C GLU A 73 5.91 11.79 0.67
N GLN A 74 5.35 11.52 -0.51
CA GLN A 74 4.99 12.55 -1.49
C GLN A 74 3.91 13.52 -1.00
N ARG A 75 3.02 13.03 -0.13
CA ARG A 75 1.91 13.81 0.45
C ARG A 75 2.25 14.44 1.79
N GLY A 76 3.48 14.24 2.29
CA GLY A 76 3.90 14.72 3.62
C GLY A 76 3.14 14.07 4.77
N TRP A 77 2.66 12.84 4.58
CA TRP A 77 1.88 12.11 5.57
C TRP A 77 2.74 11.23 6.49
N PRO A 78 2.31 11.01 7.75
CA PRO A 78 2.88 9.97 8.59
C PRO A 78 2.74 8.58 7.96
N HIS A 79 3.75 7.73 8.14
CA HIS A 79 3.82 6.38 7.55
C HIS A 79 4.74 5.43 8.35
N LYS A 80 5.00 5.73 9.62
CA LYS A 80 5.97 4.99 10.45
C LYS A 80 5.34 3.77 11.13
N SER A 81 4.04 3.82 11.40
CA SER A 81 3.29 2.75 12.06
C SER A 81 2.32 2.04 11.11
N HIS A 82 1.86 0.84 11.47
CA HIS A 82 0.79 0.16 10.73
C HIS A 82 -0.52 0.96 10.73
N GLN A 83 -0.79 1.67 11.83
CA GLN A 83 -1.93 2.57 11.91
C GLN A 83 -1.79 3.71 10.89
N ASP A 84 -0.58 4.25 10.72
CA ASP A 84 -0.31 5.29 9.73
C ASP A 84 -0.58 4.76 8.32
N VAL A 85 -0.09 3.56 7.97
CA VAL A 85 -0.32 2.96 6.64
C VAL A 85 -1.82 2.74 6.37
N ARG A 86 -2.59 2.29 7.36
CA ARG A 86 -4.05 2.18 7.24
C ARG A 86 -4.72 3.53 7.01
N GLU A 87 -4.20 4.57 7.65
CA GLU A 87 -4.71 5.91 7.49
C GLU A 87 -4.39 6.46 6.10
N VAL A 88 -3.15 6.28 5.61
CA VAL A 88 -2.74 6.55 4.22
C VAL A 88 -3.71 5.88 3.25
N ALA A 89 -4.00 4.58 3.40
CA ALA A 89 -4.94 3.86 2.55
C ALA A 89 -6.33 4.51 2.50
N THR A 90 -6.81 5.02 3.64
CA THR A 90 -8.10 5.70 3.70
C THR A 90 -8.05 7.07 3.01
N GLN A 91 -6.96 7.83 3.20
CA GLN A 91 -6.82 9.13 2.55
C GLN A 91 -6.70 8.99 1.03
N VAL A 92 -5.92 8.02 0.55
CA VAL A 92 -5.87 7.69 -0.88
C VAL A 92 -7.27 7.34 -1.42
N ALA A 93 -8.05 6.57 -0.65
CA ALA A 93 -9.41 6.23 -1.06
C ALA A 93 -10.32 7.45 -1.19
N MET A 94 -10.13 8.47 -0.35
CA MET A 94 -10.84 9.75 -0.42
C MET A 94 -10.39 10.61 -1.60
N GLU A 95 -9.08 10.67 -1.90
CA GLU A 95 -8.52 11.48 -2.99
C GLU A 95 -8.96 10.99 -4.39
N PHE A 96 -8.94 9.67 -4.62
CA PHE A 96 -9.09 9.11 -5.96
C PHE A 96 -10.44 8.42 -6.20
N GLY A 97 -11.32 8.37 -5.20
CA GLY A 97 -12.60 7.68 -5.32
C GLY A 97 -12.42 6.19 -5.53
N PHE A 98 -11.74 5.54 -4.58
CA PHE A 98 -11.40 4.12 -4.64
C PHE A 98 -12.61 3.23 -4.92
N ASN A 99 -12.39 2.21 -5.76
CA ASN A 99 -13.33 1.10 -5.92
C ASN A 99 -13.40 0.31 -4.59
N PRO A 100 -14.60 -0.04 -4.07
CA PRO A 100 -14.76 -0.92 -2.92
C PRO A 100 -13.86 -2.17 -2.97
N GLU A 101 -13.71 -2.79 -4.14
CA GLU A 101 -12.87 -3.99 -4.33
C GLU A 101 -11.39 -3.73 -3.99
N GLN A 102 -10.87 -2.56 -4.33
CA GLN A 102 -9.47 -2.20 -4.04
C GLN A 102 -9.28 -1.91 -2.54
N TYR A 103 -10.29 -1.32 -1.88
CA TYR A 103 -10.27 -1.08 -0.43
C TYR A 103 -10.38 -2.39 0.36
N ASP A 104 -11.18 -3.33 -0.16
CA ASP A 104 -11.30 -4.67 0.37
C ASP A 104 -9.98 -5.43 0.23
N ALA A 105 -9.33 -5.37 -0.93
CA ALA A 105 -7.99 -5.96 -1.14
C ALA A 105 -6.94 -5.42 -0.15
N LEU A 106 -6.92 -4.10 0.08
CA LEU A 106 -6.06 -3.47 1.08
C LEU A 106 -6.36 -3.96 2.50
N SER A 107 -7.64 -4.01 2.85
CA SER A 107 -8.09 -4.46 4.16
C SER A 107 -7.73 -5.93 4.39
N GLU A 108 -7.92 -6.77 3.38
CA GLU A 108 -7.61 -8.19 3.41
C GLU A 108 -6.11 -8.46 3.48
N ALA A 109 -5.28 -7.70 2.75
CA ALA A 109 -3.83 -7.79 2.90
C ALA A 109 -3.36 -7.46 4.33
N TYR A 110 -4.02 -6.49 4.99
CA TYR A 110 -3.76 -6.20 6.40
C TYR A 110 -4.23 -7.33 7.33
N TRP A 111 -5.47 -7.81 7.19
CA TRP A 111 -6.05 -8.79 8.11
C TRP A 111 -5.52 -10.21 7.86
N VAL A 112 -5.55 -10.69 6.61
CA VAL A 112 -5.12 -12.04 6.22
C VAL A 112 -3.61 -12.14 6.02
N GLY A 113 -2.93 -11.06 5.64
CA GLY A 113 -1.47 -11.05 5.55
C GLY A 113 -0.82 -10.80 6.90
N HIS A 114 -0.96 -9.57 7.38
CA HIS A 114 -0.21 -9.09 8.55
C HIS A 114 -0.72 -9.62 9.90
N GLN A 115 -2.03 -9.70 10.13
CA GLN A 115 -2.53 -10.28 11.40
C GLN A 115 -2.34 -11.81 11.42
N ASN A 116 -2.41 -12.49 10.28
CA ASN A 116 -2.11 -13.92 10.19
C ASN A 116 -0.69 -14.28 10.65
N PHE A 117 0.29 -13.37 10.52
CA PHE A 117 1.62 -13.57 11.09
C PHE A 117 1.58 -13.88 12.60
N TYR A 118 0.62 -13.30 13.32
CA TYR A 118 0.45 -13.49 14.76
C TYR A 118 -0.47 -14.65 15.12
N GLU A 119 -1.39 -15.02 14.24
CA GLU A 119 -2.47 -15.95 14.54
C GLU A 119 -2.32 -17.33 13.87
N ASN A 120 -1.64 -17.44 12.73
CA ASN A 120 -1.36 -18.69 11.98
C ASN A 120 -2.60 -19.56 11.66
N TYR A 121 -3.79 -18.96 11.52
CA TYR A 121 -5.04 -19.70 11.33
C TYR A 121 -5.55 -19.77 9.89
N HIS A 122 -5.01 -18.97 8.95
CA HIS A 122 -5.55 -18.93 7.59
C HIS A 122 -5.16 -20.14 6.72
N HIS A 123 -6.13 -20.61 5.93
CA HIS A 123 -5.95 -21.68 4.95
C HIS A 123 -5.17 -21.21 3.72
N VAL A 124 -4.55 -22.16 3.01
CA VAL A 124 -3.69 -21.85 1.83
C VAL A 124 -4.50 -21.17 0.73
N GLU A 125 -5.75 -21.57 0.56
CA GLU A 125 -6.66 -21.06 -0.46
C GLU A 125 -7.07 -19.61 -0.17
N GLU A 126 -7.32 -19.26 1.08
CA GLU A 126 -7.60 -17.88 1.50
C GLU A 126 -6.38 -16.98 1.28
N LEU A 127 -5.20 -17.50 1.62
CA LEU A 127 -3.95 -16.76 1.44
C LEU A 127 -3.61 -16.57 -0.04
N ALA A 128 -3.85 -17.58 -0.87
CA ALA A 128 -3.70 -17.49 -2.32
C ALA A 128 -4.62 -16.42 -2.91
N ALA A 129 -5.91 -16.43 -2.54
CA ALA A 129 -6.89 -15.46 -3.01
C ALA A 129 -6.56 -14.03 -2.58
N MET A 130 -6.03 -13.85 -1.37
CA MET A 130 -5.53 -12.54 -0.92
C MET A 130 -4.34 -12.08 -1.76
N ILE A 131 -3.37 -12.96 -2.04
CA ILE A 131 -2.21 -12.61 -2.87
C ILE A 131 -2.64 -12.26 -4.30
N ASP A 132 -3.63 -12.97 -4.88
CA ASP A 132 -4.21 -12.62 -6.19
C ASP A 132 -4.74 -11.17 -6.19
N LYS A 133 -5.49 -10.78 -5.15
CA LYS A 133 -6.00 -9.40 -4.99
C LYS A 133 -4.88 -8.38 -4.82
N VAL A 134 -3.82 -8.72 -4.09
CA VAL A 134 -2.64 -7.85 -3.96
C VAL A 134 -1.96 -7.65 -5.32
N GLU A 135 -1.81 -8.70 -6.13
CA GLU A 135 -1.26 -8.59 -7.49
C GLU A 135 -2.05 -7.63 -8.38
N GLU A 136 -3.37 -7.62 -8.28
CA GLU A 136 -4.22 -6.68 -9.02
C GLU A 136 -4.12 -5.25 -8.47
N LEU A 137 -3.92 -5.09 -7.17
CA LEU A 137 -3.85 -3.81 -6.48
C LEU A 137 -2.52 -3.07 -6.70
N ILE A 138 -1.39 -3.78 -6.75
CA ILE A 138 -0.05 -3.16 -6.80
C ILE A 138 0.11 -2.19 -7.98
N PRO A 139 -0.25 -2.51 -9.25
CA PRO A 139 -0.11 -1.59 -10.36
C PRO A 139 -0.83 -0.26 -10.14
N TYR A 140 -2.00 -0.31 -9.49
CA TYR A 140 -2.77 0.87 -9.16
C TYR A 140 -2.05 1.73 -8.10
N LEU A 141 -1.58 1.13 -7.01
CA LEU A 141 -0.82 1.85 -5.98
C LEU A 141 0.47 2.46 -6.54
N VAL A 142 1.19 1.72 -7.39
CA VAL A 142 2.40 2.21 -8.06
C VAL A 142 2.07 3.40 -8.97
N GLY A 143 0.98 3.37 -9.73
CA GLY A 143 0.55 4.51 -10.54
C GLY A 143 0.33 5.77 -9.71
N LEU A 144 -0.28 5.63 -8.54
CA LEU A 144 -0.52 6.75 -7.61
C LEU A 144 0.75 7.35 -7.02
N THR A 145 1.87 6.63 -7.00
CA THR A 145 3.17 7.18 -6.61
C THR A 145 3.72 8.20 -7.62
N SER A 146 3.07 8.40 -8.77
CA SER A 146 3.46 9.43 -9.74
C SER A 146 2.39 10.51 -9.92
N GLU A 147 1.22 10.35 -9.28
CA GLU A 147 0.13 11.31 -9.37
C GLU A 147 0.21 12.36 -8.27
N PRO A 148 0.00 13.65 -8.60
CA PRO A 148 -0.14 14.68 -7.58
C PRO A 148 -1.36 14.40 -6.70
N PRO A 149 -1.37 14.87 -5.44
CA PRO A 149 -2.51 14.71 -4.55
C PRO A 149 -3.76 15.35 -5.16
N ARG A 150 -4.90 14.64 -5.13
CA ARG A 150 -6.18 15.19 -5.57
C ARG A 150 -6.90 15.82 -4.39
N SER A 151 -7.45 17.01 -4.58
CA SER A 151 -8.20 17.65 -3.52
C SER A 151 -9.56 16.98 -3.30
N PHE A 152 -9.98 16.88 -2.05
CA PHE A 152 -11.34 16.52 -1.68
C PHE A 152 -11.87 17.47 -0.61
N THR A 153 -13.19 17.65 -0.56
CA THR A 153 -13.83 18.50 0.46
C THR A 153 -14.07 17.72 1.74
N ILE A 154 -13.73 18.30 2.88
CA ILE A 154 -14.08 17.75 4.20
C ILE A 154 -15.58 17.97 4.41
N THR A 155 -16.39 16.90 4.35
CA THR A 155 -17.86 17.00 4.41
C THR A 155 -18.46 16.59 5.76
N SER A 156 -17.65 16.06 6.69
CA SER A 156 -18.16 15.58 7.97
C SER A 156 -17.20 15.78 9.14
N ASN A 157 -17.77 15.94 10.35
CA ASN A 157 -17.01 15.97 11.61
C ASN A 157 -16.15 14.70 11.83
N ARG A 158 -16.58 13.56 11.27
CA ARG A 158 -15.80 12.31 11.35
C ARG A 158 -14.52 12.43 10.52
N GLN A 159 -14.62 12.90 9.28
CA GLN A 159 -13.45 13.14 8.42
C GLN A 159 -12.53 14.20 9.05
N LEU A 160 -13.10 15.30 9.52
CA LEU A 160 -12.32 16.38 10.13
C LEU A 160 -11.48 15.87 11.31
N ARG A 161 -12.10 15.22 12.30
CA ARG A 161 -11.37 14.70 13.48
C ARG A 161 -10.31 13.66 13.11
N ARG A 162 -10.58 12.86 12.08
CA ARG A 162 -9.65 11.85 11.57
C ARG A 162 -8.43 12.50 10.93
N LEU A 163 -8.64 13.48 10.05
CA LEU A 163 -7.59 14.27 9.40
C LEU A 163 -6.73 15.01 10.43
N ARG A 164 -7.33 15.75 11.36
CA ARG A 164 -6.58 16.47 12.41
C ARG A 164 -5.68 15.54 13.22
N ARG A 165 -6.18 14.35 13.59
CA ARG A 165 -5.38 13.35 14.29
C ARG A 165 -4.24 12.80 13.42
N PHE A 166 -4.53 12.56 12.15
CA PHE A 166 -3.56 12.00 11.23
C PHE A 166 -2.44 12.98 10.88
N THR A 167 -2.79 14.23 10.61
CA THR A 167 -1.85 15.24 10.11
C THR A 167 -1.28 16.11 11.23
N GLY A 168 -1.93 16.14 12.40
CA GLY A 168 -1.61 17.06 13.50
C GLY A 168 -2.06 18.51 13.24
N ASP A 169 -2.79 18.77 12.14
CA ASP A 169 -3.23 20.13 11.81
C ASP A 169 -4.63 20.42 12.37
N ASP A 170 -4.67 21.08 13.53
CA ASP A 170 -5.93 21.51 14.16
C ASP A 170 -6.62 22.70 13.47
N SER A 171 -5.99 23.31 12.46
CA SER A 171 -6.57 24.44 11.72
C SER A 171 -7.59 24.06 10.66
N LEU A 172 -7.65 22.77 10.25
CA LEU A 172 -8.62 22.27 9.28
C LEU A 172 -10.07 22.51 9.71
N GLU A 173 -10.96 22.82 8.77
CA GLU A 173 -12.40 23.04 8.99
C GLU A 173 -13.27 22.21 8.03
N ILE A 174 -14.57 22.07 8.36
CA ILE A 174 -15.53 21.49 7.42
C ILE A 174 -15.70 22.45 6.24
N GLY A 175 -15.69 21.92 5.02
CA GLY A 175 -15.75 22.71 3.79
C GLY A 175 -14.38 23.02 3.20
N ASP A 176 -13.29 22.86 3.97
CA ASP A 176 -11.94 22.95 3.42
C ASP A 176 -11.75 21.90 2.33
N THR A 177 -11.18 22.33 1.21
CA THR A 177 -10.59 21.42 0.23
C THR A 177 -9.25 20.99 0.78
N SER A 178 -9.17 19.76 1.29
CA SER A 178 -7.90 19.19 1.74
C SER A 178 -6.98 19.04 0.53
N PRO A 179 -5.85 19.76 0.45
CA PRO A 179 -4.78 19.41 -0.45
C PRO A 179 -3.87 18.53 0.40
N VAL A 180 -4.17 17.25 0.53
CA VAL A 180 -3.40 16.45 1.48
C VAL A 180 -1.93 16.41 1.00
N GLY A 181 -1.11 17.17 1.74
CA GLY A 181 0.03 17.88 1.17
C GLY A 181 0.27 19.18 1.94
N PHE A 182 0.46 19.09 3.26
CA PHE A 182 0.93 20.23 4.05
C PHE A 182 2.37 20.57 3.67
N SER A 183 2.55 21.53 2.76
CA SER A 183 3.78 22.33 2.78
C SER A 183 3.56 23.54 3.67
N ARG A 184 4.04 23.44 4.92
CA ARG A 184 4.61 24.57 5.65
C ARG A 184 5.84 24.13 6.46
N ASN A 185 6.82 23.55 5.76
CA ASN A 185 8.28 23.79 5.92
C ASN A 185 9.09 22.57 5.43
N PRO A 186 9.87 22.68 4.35
CA PRO A 186 11.09 21.89 4.24
C PRO A 186 12.12 22.52 5.20
N LEU A 187 12.64 21.71 6.12
CA LEU A 187 13.78 22.01 6.99
C LEU A 187 13.48 22.97 8.16
N SER A 188 13.52 22.43 9.38
CA SER A 188 14.16 23.13 10.51
C SER A 188 15.50 22.43 10.76
N PRO A 189 16.58 23.20 11.02
CA PRO A 189 17.95 22.68 11.12
C PRO A 189 18.16 21.68 12.25
#